data_AF-A0A0R2WIY7-F1
#
_entry.id   AF-A0A0R2WIY7-F1
#
_cell.length_a   1.000
_cell.length_b   1.000
_cell.length_c   1.000
_cell.angle_alpha   90.00
_cell.angle_beta   90.00
_cell.angle_gamma   90.00
#
_symmetry.space_group_name_H-M   'P 1'
#
loop_
_entity.id
_entity.type
_entity.pdbx_description
1 polymer ?
#
loop_
_entity_poly.entity_id
_entity_poly.type
_entity_poly.pdbx_seq_one_letter_code
_entity_poly.pdbx_strand_id
1 'polypeptide(L)'
;MSYITFPDISPDLFMITIGDFHFALRWYALAYIAGILAAWRIMALLVRRQSLWGGRTTASEVQIENLISWLILGIIIGGRLGYVLFYQPTYYLSNPAEILKVWQGGMAFHGGFLGVVVVAIAFSKQQKIPFLATADLLAIAAPIGLMLGRLANFINAELWGRPTTLPWGVAFPGEAAQACATAAQVCVRHPSQLYEAFLEGLVLALILAYLALRKGWLTHVGAISGMFLTFYASARFIVEFVRQPDMQFITAHNPLGLAFQMQGYGLTMGQTLSLPMIAFGLLLILSAKKPRVST
;
A
#
# COMPACT_ATOMS: atom_id res chain seq x y z
N MET A 1 1.14 -14.74 30.95
CA MET A 1 0.31 -13.79 30.18
C MET A 1 -0.32 -14.56 29.02
N SER A 2 -1.59 -14.34 28.72
CA SER A 2 -2.21 -14.94 27.53
C SER A 2 -1.72 -14.23 26.27
N TYR A 3 -1.28 -14.99 25.27
CA TYR A 3 -0.92 -14.49 23.94
C TYR A 3 -1.36 -15.50 22.88
N ILE A 4 -1.37 -15.08 21.62
CA ILE A 4 -1.68 -15.93 20.48
C ILE A 4 -0.37 -16.43 19.88
N THR A 5 -0.20 -17.75 19.78
CA THR A 5 0.91 -18.33 19.01
C THR A 5 0.66 -18.07 17.53
N PHE A 6 1.68 -17.61 16.80
CA PHE A 6 1.55 -17.45 15.36
C PHE A 6 1.14 -18.79 14.72
N PRO A 7 0.11 -18.81 13.85
CA PRO A 7 -0.37 -20.05 13.26
C PRO A 7 0.71 -20.66 12.35
N ASP A 8 0.74 -21.99 12.25
CA ASP A 8 1.66 -22.71 11.37
C ASP A 8 1.20 -22.57 9.90
N ILE A 9 1.48 -21.41 9.31
CA ILE A 9 1.11 -21.05 7.94
C ILE A 9 2.38 -20.84 7.13
N SER A 10 2.56 -21.64 6.08
CA SER A 10 3.65 -21.47 5.12
C SER A 10 3.45 -20.19 4.28
N PRO A 11 4.52 -19.38 4.08
CA PRO A 11 4.52 -18.27 3.11
C PRO A 11 4.27 -18.73 1.66
N ASP A 12 4.68 -19.96 1.36
CA ASP A 12 4.47 -20.61 0.07
C ASP A 12 3.11 -21.33 0.08
N LEU A 13 2.26 -21.00 -0.90
CA LEU A 13 0.98 -21.68 -1.14
C LEU A 13 1.22 -23.11 -1.61
N PHE A 14 2.15 -23.29 -2.55
CA PHE A 14 2.71 -24.56 -2.93
C PHE A 14 4.12 -24.37 -3.50
N MET A 15 4.92 -25.42 -3.42
CA MET A 15 6.25 -25.49 -4.00
C MET A 15 6.33 -26.70 -4.93
N ILE A 16 6.83 -26.48 -6.15
CA ILE A 16 7.13 -27.53 -7.12
C ILE A 16 8.65 -27.56 -7.28
N THR A 17 9.25 -28.74 -7.07
CA THR A 17 10.68 -28.97 -7.30
C THR A 17 10.83 -30.00 -8.42
N ILE A 18 11.53 -29.63 -9.50
CA ILE A 18 11.84 -30.50 -10.65
C ILE A 18 13.34 -30.45 -10.90
N GLY A 19 14.10 -31.44 -10.43
CA GLY A 19 15.57 -31.36 -10.42
C GLY A 19 16.04 -30.17 -9.60
N ASP A 20 16.91 -29.34 -10.17
CA ASP A 20 17.41 -28.09 -9.55
C ASP A 20 16.44 -26.90 -9.69
N PHE A 21 15.31 -27.09 -10.40
CA PHE A 21 14.31 -26.05 -10.55
C PHE A 21 13.36 -26.04 -9.35
N HIS A 22 13.37 -24.92 -8.61
CA HIS A 22 12.45 -24.67 -7.50
C HIS A 22 11.49 -23.52 -7.86
N PHE A 23 10.21 -23.82 -7.93
CA PHE A 23 9.16 -22.83 -8.10
C PHE A 23 8.25 -22.81 -6.87
N ALA A 24 8.17 -21.66 -6.21
CA ALA A 24 7.27 -21.44 -5.09
C ALA A 24 6.26 -20.35 -5.46
N LEU A 25 4.97 -20.69 -5.44
CA LEU A 25 3.91 -19.69 -5.53
C LEU A 25 3.61 -19.18 -4.13
N ARG A 26 3.86 -17.89 -3.88
CA ARG A 26 3.66 -17.26 -2.57
C ARG A 26 2.29 -16.63 -2.42
N TRP A 27 1.77 -16.60 -1.19
CA TRP A 27 0.55 -15.86 -0.85
C TRP A 27 0.64 -14.38 -1.24
N TYR A 28 1.83 -13.80 -1.14
CA TYR A 28 2.12 -12.43 -1.53
C TYR A 28 1.86 -12.17 -3.03
N ALA A 29 2.23 -13.11 -3.91
CA ALA A 29 1.95 -12.99 -5.34
C ALA A 29 0.44 -13.06 -5.63
N LEU A 30 -0.26 -13.98 -4.94
CA LEU A 30 -1.71 -14.11 -5.08
C LEU A 30 -2.44 -12.86 -4.58
N ALA A 31 -1.98 -12.25 -3.48
CA ALA A 31 -2.52 -11.00 -2.97
C ALA A 31 -2.45 -9.86 -4.00
N TYR A 32 -1.32 -9.73 -4.71
CA TYR A 32 -1.19 -8.75 -5.79
C TYR A 32 -2.12 -9.04 -6.96
N ILE A 33 -2.16 -10.28 -7.45
CA ILE A 33 -3.03 -10.67 -8.56
C ILE A 33 -4.50 -10.40 -8.20
N ALA A 34 -4.94 -10.85 -7.02
CA ALA A 34 -6.29 -10.61 -6.53
C ALA A 34 -6.60 -9.11 -6.36
N GLY A 35 -5.66 -8.33 -5.85
CA GLY A 35 -5.78 -6.88 -5.73
C GLY A 35 -5.94 -6.18 -7.08
N ILE A 36 -5.15 -6.56 -8.09
CA ILE A 36 -5.23 -6.03 -9.46
C ILE A 36 -6.57 -6.39 -10.12
N LEU A 37 -7.00 -7.66 -10.00
CA LEU A 37 -8.27 -8.12 -10.54
C LEU A 37 -9.46 -7.42 -9.87
N ALA A 38 -9.41 -7.23 -8.55
CA ALA A 38 -10.41 -6.47 -7.82
C ALA A 38 -10.42 -5.00 -8.27
N ALA A 39 -9.26 -4.37 -8.43
CA ALA A 39 -9.15 -3.00 -8.92
C ALA A 39 -9.77 -2.83 -10.30
N TRP A 40 -9.39 -3.67 -11.26
CA TRP A 40 -9.99 -3.69 -12.59
C TRP A 40 -11.52 -3.84 -12.51
N ARG A 41 -12.00 -4.83 -11.76
CA ARG A 41 -13.44 -5.12 -11.65
C ARG A 41 -14.22 -3.97 -11.04
N ILE A 42 -13.73 -3.38 -9.95
CA ILE A 42 -14.34 -2.23 -9.28
C ILE A 42 -14.39 -1.04 -10.23
N MET A 43 -13.27 -0.71 -10.87
CA MET A 43 -13.18 0.44 -11.76
C MET A 43 -14.10 0.28 -12.98
N ALA A 44 -14.12 -0.90 -13.60
CA ALA A 44 -15.03 -1.23 -14.70
C ALA A 44 -16.53 -1.09 -14.29
N LEU A 45 -16.89 -1.57 -13.10
CA LEU A 45 -18.25 -1.43 -12.57
C LEU A 45 -18.66 0.03 -12.31
N LEU A 46 -17.73 0.86 -11.83
CA LEU A 46 -18.00 2.27 -11.54
C LEU A 46 -18.14 3.09 -12.83
N VAL A 47 -17.32 2.85 -13.85
CA VAL A 47 -17.45 3.57 -15.13
C VAL A 47 -18.68 3.15 -15.92
N ARG A 48 -19.18 1.92 -15.76
CA ARG A 48 -20.48 1.51 -16.33
C ARG A 48 -21.67 2.31 -15.78
N ARG A 49 -21.57 2.79 -14.53
CA ARG A 49 -22.67 3.47 -13.82
C ARG A 49 -22.59 4.97 -14.02
N GLN A 50 -22.90 5.43 -15.24
CA GLN A 50 -22.83 6.85 -15.64
C GLN A 50 -23.61 7.82 -14.73
N SER A 51 -24.68 7.36 -14.07
CA SER A 51 -25.44 8.15 -13.10
C SER A 51 -24.64 8.60 -11.88
N LEU A 52 -23.55 7.89 -11.52
CA LEU A 52 -22.67 8.27 -10.41
C LEU A 52 -21.80 9.50 -10.72
N TRP A 53 -21.65 9.85 -12.00
CA TRP A 53 -20.69 10.84 -12.48
C TRP A 53 -21.30 12.20 -12.81
N GLY A 54 -22.60 12.37 -12.55
CA GLY A 54 -23.29 13.65 -12.76
C GLY A 54 -23.28 14.12 -14.22
N GLY A 55 -23.32 13.18 -15.18
CA GLY A 55 -23.34 13.46 -16.61
C GLY A 55 -21.98 13.75 -17.25
N ARG A 56 -20.86 13.60 -16.50
CA ARG A 56 -19.52 13.77 -17.07
C ARG A 56 -19.09 12.53 -17.85
N THR A 57 -18.41 12.76 -18.98
CA THR A 57 -17.60 11.75 -19.66
C THR A 57 -16.50 11.18 -18.76
N THR A 58 -16.51 9.87 -18.55
CA THR A 58 -15.46 9.13 -17.85
C THR A 58 -14.66 8.25 -18.80
N ALA A 59 -13.63 7.59 -18.28
CA ALA A 59 -13.00 6.49 -19.01
C ALA A 59 -14.03 5.42 -19.40
N SER A 60 -13.85 4.81 -20.57
CA SER A 60 -14.54 3.58 -20.96
C SER A 60 -13.92 2.36 -20.28
N GLU A 61 -14.61 1.24 -20.29
CA GLU A 61 -14.09 -0.01 -19.72
C GLU A 61 -12.81 -0.49 -20.40
N VAL A 62 -12.74 -0.38 -21.72
CA VAL A 62 -11.53 -0.71 -22.50
C VAL A 62 -10.38 0.21 -22.09
N GLN A 63 -10.65 1.49 -21.82
CA GLN A 63 -9.63 2.40 -21.30
C GLN A 63 -9.20 2.01 -19.88
N ILE A 64 -10.09 1.48 -19.04
CA ILE A 64 -9.73 0.95 -17.71
C ILE A 64 -8.86 -0.30 -17.82
N GLU A 65 -9.19 -1.25 -18.69
CA GLU A 65 -8.39 -2.46 -18.94
C GLU A 65 -6.98 -2.11 -19.42
N ASN A 66 -6.90 -1.20 -20.39
CA ASN A 66 -5.62 -0.69 -20.88
C ASN A 66 -4.86 0.03 -19.77
N LEU A 67 -5.53 0.89 -18.98
CA LEU A 67 -4.90 1.58 -17.86
C LEU A 67 -4.29 0.61 -16.86
N ILE A 68 -5.03 -0.43 -16.43
CA ILE A 68 -4.53 -1.43 -15.48
C ILE A 68 -3.26 -2.10 -16.02
N SER A 69 -3.24 -2.45 -17.31
CA SER A 69 -2.06 -3.05 -17.95
C SER A 69 -0.85 -2.11 -17.90
N TRP A 70 -1.05 -0.82 -18.21
CA TRP A 70 0.00 0.19 -18.10
C TRP A 70 0.45 0.42 -16.67
N LEU A 71 -0.46 0.38 -15.69
CA LEU A 71 -0.14 0.55 -14.28
C LEU A 71 0.74 -0.59 -13.76
N ILE A 72 0.50 -1.83 -14.19
CA ILE A 72 1.37 -2.97 -13.87
C ILE A 72 2.80 -2.70 -14.35
N LEU A 73 2.95 -2.22 -15.60
CA LEU A 73 4.26 -1.83 -16.13
C LEU A 73 4.87 -0.69 -15.32
N GLY A 74 4.08 0.31 -14.93
CA GLY A 74 4.51 1.41 -14.07
C GLY A 74 5.03 0.94 -12.71
N ILE A 75 4.36 -0.01 -12.07
CA ILE A 75 4.79 -0.60 -10.79
C ILE A 75 6.13 -1.33 -10.97
N ILE A 76 6.25 -2.17 -12.01
CA ILE A 76 7.45 -2.98 -12.24
C ILE A 76 8.65 -2.10 -12.61
N ILE A 77 8.49 -1.21 -13.60
CA ILE A 77 9.55 -0.34 -14.08
C ILE A 77 9.93 0.67 -13.00
N GLY A 78 8.94 1.36 -12.42
CA GLY A 78 9.16 2.34 -11.37
C GLY A 78 9.79 1.73 -10.13
N GLY A 79 9.29 0.56 -9.69
CA GLY A 79 9.81 -0.14 -8.53
C GLY A 79 11.26 -0.58 -8.73
N ARG A 80 11.58 -1.11 -9.92
CA ARG A 80 12.93 -1.53 -10.25
C ARG A 80 13.90 -0.35 -10.34
N LEU A 81 13.54 0.69 -11.09
CA LEU A 81 14.38 1.88 -11.22
C LEU A 81 14.55 2.61 -9.89
N GLY A 82 13.52 2.68 -9.05
CA GLY A 82 13.64 3.23 -7.71
C GLY A 82 14.66 2.45 -6.86
N TYR A 83 14.67 1.13 -6.94
CA TYR A 83 15.67 0.33 -6.23
C TYR A 83 17.09 0.60 -6.74
N VAL A 84 17.25 0.53 -8.06
CA VAL A 84 18.53 0.76 -8.74
C VAL A 84 19.11 2.12 -8.38
N LEU A 85 18.32 3.19 -8.48
CA LEU A 85 18.79 4.56 -8.31
C LEU A 85 19.01 4.94 -6.85
N PHE A 86 18.16 4.48 -5.93
CA PHE A 86 18.20 4.93 -4.53
C PHE A 86 18.96 3.99 -3.58
N TYR A 87 19.10 2.71 -3.92
CA TYR A 87 19.70 1.73 -3.01
C TYR A 87 21.05 1.22 -3.48
N GLN A 88 21.24 1.00 -4.78
CA GLN A 88 22.50 0.42 -5.31
C GLN A 88 22.98 1.04 -6.65
N PRO A 89 23.08 2.37 -6.78
CA PRO A 89 23.37 3.01 -8.06
C PRO A 89 24.73 2.61 -8.65
N THR A 90 25.79 2.55 -7.83
CA THR A 90 27.14 2.18 -8.28
C THR A 90 27.22 0.76 -8.82
N TYR A 91 26.53 -0.20 -8.17
CA TYR A 91 26.53 -1.60 -8.59
C TYR A 91 25.92 -1.76 -9.99
N TYR A 92 24.78 -1.13 -10.24
CA TYR A 92 24.08 -1.23 -11.53
C TYR A 92 24.72 -0.41 -12.64
N LEU A 93 25.49 0.63 -12.32
CA LEU A 93 26.34 1.31 -13.32
C LEU A 93 27.42 0.37 -13.85
N SER A 94 27.99 -0.47 -12.99
CA SER A 94 28.95 -1.51 -13.39
C SER A 94 28.28 -2.73 -14.04
N ASN A 95 26.98 -2.95 -13.79
CA ASN A 95 26.24 -4.14 -14.21
C ASN A 95 24.87 -3.79 -14.84
N PRO A 96 24.81 -3.04 -15.96
CA PRO A 96 23.55 -2.47 -16.47
C PRO A 96 22.53 -3.51 -16.92
N ALA A 97 22.97 -4.67 -17.43
CA ALA A 97 22.08 -5.77 -17.81
C ALA A 97 21.28 -6.32 -16.62
N GLU A 98 21.78 -6.15 -15.39
CA GLU A 98 21.12 -6.65 -14.18
C GLU A 98 19.92 -5.80 -13.78
N ILE A 99 19.78 -4.58 -14.32
CA ILE A 99 18.59 -3.75 -14.12
C ILE A 99 17.33 -4.49 -14.57
N LEU A 100 17.40 -5.31 -15.63
CA LEU A 100 16.26 -6.04 -16.17
C LEU A 100 15.89 -7.30 -15.37
N LYS A 101 16.79 -7.79 -14.49
CA LYS A 101 16.62 -9.02 -13.70
C LYS A 101 15.67 -8.82 -12.51
N VAL A 102 14.42 -8.47 -12.77
CA VAL A 102 13.39 -8.20 -11.73
C VAL A 102 13.06 -9.44 -10.88
N TRP A 103 13.33 -10.64 -11.39
CA TRP A 103 13.14 -11.90 -10.68
C TRP A 103 14.17 -12.15 -9.56
N GLN A 104 15.27 -11.39 -9.51
CA GLN A 104 16.24 -11.45 -8.41
C GLN A 104 15.82 -10.59 -7.20
N GLY A 105 14.61 -10.04 -7.21
CA GLY A 105 14.18 -9.07 -6.20
C GLY A 105 14.78 -7.68 -6.44
N GLY A 106 14.82 -6.84 -5.40
CA GLY A 106 15.30 -5.46 -5.52
C GLY A 106 14.26 -4.54 -6.17
N MET A 107 13.19 -4.27 -5.43
CA MET A 107 12.07 -3.42 -5.83
C MET A 107 11.83 -2.37 -4.74
N ALA A 108 11.71 -1.10 -5.12
CA ALA A 108 11.43 -0.01 -4.20
C ALA A 108 9.96 0.42 -4.26
N PHE A 109 9.29 0.40 -3.12
CA PHE A 109 7.88 0.82 -3.02
C PHE A 109 7.64 2.23 -3.58
N HIS A 110 8.45 3.22 -3.17
CA HIS A 110 8.33 4.62 -3.60
C HIS A 110 8.51 4.77 -5.11
N GLY A 111 9.41 3.98 -5.71
CA GLY A 111 9.59 3.93 -7.15
C GLY A 111 8.36 3.38 -7.87
N GLY A 112 7.78 2.29 -7.35
CA GLY A 112 6.55 1.71 -7.89
C GLY A 112 5.36 2.67 -7.81
N PHE A 113 5.19 3.35 -6.68
CA PHE A 113 4.15 4.37 -6.50
C PHE A 113 4.32 5.55 -7.47
N LEU A 114 5.54 6.08 -7.61
CA LEU A 114 5.81 7.15 -8.56
C LEU A 114 5.54 6.69 -10.01
N GLY A 115 5.91 5.45 -10.35
CA GLY A 115 5.61 4.84 -11.63
C GLY A 115 4.10 4.80 -11.92
N VAL A 116 3.28 4.39 -10.95
CA VAL A 116 1.81 4.44 -11.03
C VAL A 116 1.29 5.85 -11.29
N VAL A 117 1.78 6.84 -10.54
CA VAL A 117 1.35 8.24 -10.70
C VAL A 117 1.70 8.76 -12.10
N VAL A 118 2.94 8.56 -12.55
CA VAL A 118 3.40 8.99 -13.88
C VAL A 118 2.58 8.34 -14.98
N VAL A 119 2.38 7.02 -14.90
CA VAL A 119 1.56 6.29 -15.87
C VAL A 119 0.11 6.77 -15.87
N ALA A 120 -0.52 6.95 -14.70
CA ALA A 120 -1.89 7.41 -14.62
C ALA A 120 -2.08 8.81 -15.25
N ILE A 121 -1.13 9.72 -15.03
CA ILE A 121 -1.12 11.06 -15.65
C ILE A 121 -0.92 10.95 -17.17
N ALA A 122 0.11 10.21 -17.61
CA ALA A 122 0.45 10.08 -19.03
C ALA A 122 -0.67 9.42 -19.82
N PHE A 123 -1.20 8.30 -19.32
CA PHE A 123 -2.31 7.58 -19.92
C PHE A 123 -3.56 8.46 -19.98
N SER A 124 -3.90 9.16 -18.89
CA SER A 124 -5.08 10.03 -18.87
C SER A 124 -4.99 11.14 -19.92
N LYS A 125 -3.81 11.75 -20.08
CA LYS A 125 -3.55 12.75 -21.12
C LYS A 125 -3.68 12.16 -22.52
N GLN A 126 -3.03 11.02 -22.78
CA GLN A 126 -3.04 10.37 -24.08
C GLN A 126 -4.44 9.93 -24.51
N GLN A 127 -5.22 9.41 -23.56
CA GLN A 127 -6.58 8.90 -23.78
C GLN A 127 -7.66 9.98 -23.65
N LYS A 128 -7.27 11.25 -23.39
CA LYS A 128 -8.17 12.39 -23.22
C LYS A 128 -9.25 12.17 -22.15
N ILE A 129 -8.89 11.46 -21.08
CA ILE A 129 -9.77 11.23 -19.92
C ILE A 129 -9.33 12.12 -18.74
N PRO A 130 -10.28 12.58 -17.90
CA PRO A 130 -9.95 13.46 -16.78
C PRO A 130 -9.13 12.74 -15.70
N PHE A 131 -7.85 13.11 -15.55
CA PHE A 131 -6.91 12.48 -14.62
C PHE A 131 -7.44 12.35 -13.19
N LEU A 132 -8.00 13.42 -12.61
CA LEU A 132 -8.49 13.37 -11.22
C LEU A 132 -9.69 12.43 -11.05
N ALA A 133 -10.53 12.24 -12.08
CA ALA A 133 -11.60 11.24 -12.03
C ALA A 133 -11.02 9.82 -12.15
N THR A 134 -9.97 9.63 -12.95
CA THR A 134 -9.19 8.38 -12.98
C THR A 134 -8.53 8.11 -11.64
N ALA A 135 -8.00 9.14 -10.97
CA ALA A 135 -7.41 9.04 -9.64
C ALA A 135 -8.47 8.69 -8.58
N ASP A 136 -9.70 9.22 -8.67
CA ASP A 136 -10.80 8.84 -7.79
C ASP A 136 -11.14 7.35 -7.95
N LEU A 137 -11.15 6.81 -9.18
CA LEU A 137 -11.33 5.38 -9.44
C LEU A 137 -10.23 4.52 -8.79
N LEU A 138 -8.97 4.91 -8.99
CA LEU A 138 -7.82 4.22 -8.40
C LEU A 138 -7.87 4.26 -6.87
N ALA A 139 -8.25 5.39 -6.29
CA ALA A 139 -8.38 5.58 -4.86
C ALA A 139 -9.46 4.67 -4.24
N ILE A 140 -10.58 4.41 -4.93
CA ILE A 140 -11.61 3.47 -4.45
C ILE A 140 -11.10 2.03 -4.48
N ALA A 141 -10.33 1.68 -5.50
CA ALA A 141 -9.82 0.32 -5.70
C ALA A 141 -8.63 -0.03 -4.80
N ALA A 142 -7.74 0.93 -4.53
CA ALA A 142 -6.47 0.72 -3.84
C ALA A 142 -6.58 0.03 -2.46
N PRO A 143 -7.56 0.35 -1.58
CA PRO A 143 -7.68 -0.28 -0.26
C PRO A 143 -7.79 -1.81 -0.29
N ILE A 144 -8.37 -2.39 -1.35
CA ILE A 144 -8.44 -3.86 -1.47
C ILE A 144 -7.04 -4.45 -1.65
N GLY A 145 -6.21 -3.84 -2.51
CA GLY A 145 -4.81 -4.24 -2.67
C GLY A 145 -4.00 -4.04 -1.40
N LEU A 146 -4.20 -2.93 -0.69
CA LEU A 146 -3.57 -2.68 0.61
C LEU A 146 -3.95 -3.76 1.62
N MET A 147 -5.24 -4.04 1.79
CA MET A 147 -5.73 -5.09 2.70
C MET A 147 -5.06 -6.44 2.42
N LEU A 148 -5.10 -6.90 1.17
CA LEU A 148 -4.55 -8.19 0.78
C LEU A 148 -3.04 -8.24 0.98
N GLY A 149 -2.32 -7.16 0.65
CA GLY A 149 -0.88 -7.05 0.90
C GLY A 149 -0.54 -7.15 2.39
N ARG A 150 -1.30 -6.47 3.26
CA ARG A 150 -1.10 -6.54 4.72
C ARG A 150 -1.41 -7.91 5.31
N LEU A 151 -2.44 -8.58 4.80
CA LEU A 151 -2.72 -9.97 5.17
C LEU A 151 -1.59 -10.91 4.73
N ALA A 152 -1.03 -10.69 3.54
CA ALA A 152 0.13 -11.45 3.09
C ALA A 152 1.39 -11.16 3.92
N ASN A 153 1.60 -9.92 4.39
CA ASN A 153 2.67 -9.63 5.35
C ASN A 153 2.47 -10.39 6.67
N PHE A 154 1.23 -10.51 7.16
CA PHE A 154 0.94 -11.33 8.33
C PHE A 154 1.28 -12.80 8.09
N ILE A 155 0.87 -13.38 6.96
CA ILE A 155 1.19 -14.77 6.57
C ILE A 155 2.71 -15.00 6.47
N ASN A 156 3.44 -14.04 5.89
CA ASN A 156 4.90 -14.07 5.82
C ASN A 156 5.59 -13.85 7.17
N ALA A 157 4.81 -13.61 8.24
CA ALA A 157 5.30 -13.22 9.55
C ALA A 157 6.28 -12.05 9.47
N GLU A 158 5.99 -10.99 8.69
CA GLU A 158 6.87 -9.82 8.50
C GLU A 158 6.16 -8.51 8.83
N LEU A 159 6.91 -7.44 9.13
CA LEU A 159 6.37 -6.11 9.48
C LEU A 159 5.46 -6.09 10.72
N TRP A 160 5.78 -6.93 11.69
CA TRP A 160 5.13 -6.97 13.00
C TRP A 160 5.37 -5.67 13.80
N GLY A 161 4.61 -5.52 14.88
CA GLY A 161 4.64 -4.34 15.73
C GLY A 161 5.67 -4.39 16.85
N ARG A 162 5.62 -3.38 17.70
CA ARG A 162 6.40 -3.28 18.94
C ARG A 162 6.01 -4.40 19.92
N PRO A 163 6.89 -4.75 20.87
CA PRO A 163 6.55 -5.66 21.97
C PRO A 163 5.29 -5.20 22.72
N THR A 164 4.45 -6.14 23.15
CA THR A 164 3.18 -5.84 23.81
C THR A 164 2.82 -6.90 24.84
N THR A 165 2.02 -6.49 25.83
CA THR A 165 1.47 -7.38 26.87
C THR A 165 -0.04 -7.59 26.71
N LEU A 166 -0.64 -7.03 25.65
CA LEU A 166 -2.07 -7.15 25.38
C LEU A 166 -2.47 -8.59 25.02
N PRO A 167 -3.70 -9.03 25.37
CA PRO A 167 -4.09 -10.44 25.27
C PRO A 167 -4.21 -10.96 23.84
N TRP A 168 -4.29 -10.07 22.84
CA TRP A 168 -4.27 -10.40 21.40
C TRP A 168 -2.89 -10.21 20.75
N GLY A 169 -1.84 -10.00 21.55
CA GLY A 169 -0.47 -9.98 21.07
C GLY A 169 -0.09 -11.34 20.47
N VAL A 170 0.73 -11.33 19.42
CA VAL A 170 1.13 -12.53 18.68
C VAL A 170 2.61 -12.81 18.92
N ALA A 171 2.93 -14.06 19.24
CA ALA A 171 4.30 -14.56 19.27
C ALA A 171 4.73 -14.97 17.85
N PHE A 172 5.31 -14.01 17.11
CA PHE A 172 5.79 -14.25 15.74
C PHE A 172 7.07 -15.09 15.72
N PRO A 173 7.25 -15.98 14.73
CA PRO A 173 8.46 -16.78 14.58
C PRO A 173 9.65 -15.94 14.11
N GLY A 174 10.86 -16.49 14.27
CA GLY A 174 12.09 -15.91 13.76
C GLY A 174 12.87 -15.06 14.78
N GLU A 175 14.19 -15.06 14.63
CA GLU A 175 15.14 -14.41 15.54
C GLU A 175 14.86 -12.92 15.70
N ALA A 176 14.63 -12.21 14.59
CA ALA A 176 14.35 -10.77 14.62
C ALA A 176 13.04 -10.44 15.37
N ALA A 177 12.00 -11.26 15.23
CA ALA A 177 10.76 -11.09 15.99
C ALA A 177 10.99 -11.40 17.47
N GLN A 178 11.82 -12.39 17.78
CA GLN A 178 12.14 -12.82 19.14
C GLN A 178 13.28 -12.04 19.81
N ALA A 179 13.81 -10.98 19.19
CA ALA A 179 14.91 -10.19 19.74
C ALA A 179 14.65 -9.54 21.12
N CYS A 180 13.38 -9.45 21.56
CA CYS A 180 13.02 -8.96 22.91
C CYS A 180 12.73 -10.08 23.93
N ALA A 181 12.92 -11.34 23.54
CA ALA A 181 12.67 -12.49 24.40
C ALA A 181 13.73 -12.59 25.50
N THR A 182 13.37 -13.22 26.61
CA THR A 182 14.30 -13.59 27.68
C THR A 182 14.28 -15.11 27.86
N ALA A 183 15.22 -15.67 28.63
CA ALA A 183 15.24 -17.11 28.93
C ALA A 183 13.92 -17.65 29.52
N ALA A 184 13.11 -16.78 30.12
CA ALA A 184 11.84 -17.14 30.74
C ALA A 184 10.59 -16.67 29.97
N GLN A 185 10.72 -15.83 28.93
CA GLN A 185 9.58 -15.18 28.28
C GLN A 185 9.77 -15.00 26.78
N VAL A 186 8.75 -15.40 26.02
CA VAL A 186 8.64 -15.18 24.57
C VAL A 186 8.36 -13.71 24.28
N CYS A 187 8.95 -13.17 23.20
CA CYS A 187 8.66 -11.81 22.73
C CYS A 187 7.29 -11.80 22.02
N VAL A 188 6.29 -11.22 22.68
CA VAL A 188 4.94 -11.03 22.13
C VAL A 188 4.83 -9.65 21.52
N ARG A 189 4.24 -9.53 20.32
CA ARG A 189 4.20 -8.28 19.56
C ARG A 189 2.81 -7.95 19.05
N HIS A 190 2.56 -6.67 18.79
CA HIS A 190 1.35 -6.25 18.09
C HIS A 190 1.32 -6.86 16.68
N PRO A 191 0.22 -7.49 16.24
CA PRO A 191 0.03 -7.85 14.84
C PRO A 191 -0.37 -6.61 14.02
N SER A 192 0.53 -5.63 13.91
CA SER A 192 0.27 -4.34 13.24
C SER A 192 -0.20 -4.49 11.80
N GLN A 193 0.21 -5.56 11.11
CA GLN A 193 -0.25 -5.89 9.76
C GLN A 193 -1.77 -6.06 9.73
N LEU A 194 -2.38 -6.68 10.75
CA LEU A 194 -3.83 -6.83 10.84
C LEU A 194 -4.53 -5.51 11.14
N TYR A 195 -3.88 -4.61 11.89
CA TYR A 195 -4.40 -3.26 12.14
C TYR A 195 -4.38 -2.44 10.85
N GLU A 196 -3.30 -2.50 10.07
CA GLU A 196 -3.19 -1.87 8.75
C GLU A 196 -4.20 -2.49 7.77
N ALA A 197 -4.34 -3.82 7.72
CA ALA A 197 -5.32 -4.50 6.87
C ALA A 197 -6.76 -4.05 7.18
N PHE A 198 -7.08 -3.88 8.46
CA PHE A 198 -8.38 -3.41 8.89
C PHE A 198 -8.61 -1.92 8.57
N LEU A 199 -7.71 -1.04 8.99
CA LEU A 199 -7.89 0.41 8.85
C LEU A 199 -7.61 0.90 7.43
N GLU A 200 -6.41 0.64 6.89
CA GLU A 200 -5.97 1.09 5.56
C GLU A 200 -6.68 0.32 4.44
N GLY A 201 -7.16 -0.88 4.75
CA GLY A 201 -7.84 -1.78 3.82
C GLY A 201 -9.36 -1.75 3.97
N LEU A 202 -9.90 -2.56 4.89
CA LEU A 202 -11.34 -2.82 4.98
C LEU A 202 -12.16 -1.55 5.29
N VAL A 203 -11.82 -0.82 6.37
CA VAL A 203 -12.56 0.37 6.79
C VAL A 203 -12.50 1.45 5.72
N LEU A 204 -11.31 1.70 5.16
CA LEU A 204 -11.14 2.65 4.08
C LEU A 204 -11.93 2.25 2.82
N ALA A 205 -11.89 0.97 2.41
CA ALA A 205 -12.68 0.48 1.28
C ALA A 205 -14.18 0.74 1.47
N LEU A 206 -14.71 0.45 2.67
CA LEU A 206 -16.12 0.65 3.00
C LEU A 206 -16.51 2.13 2.98
N ILE A 207 -15.68 3.01 3.53
CA ILE A 207 -15.90 4.46 3.51
C ILE A 207 -15.93 4.96 2.07
N LEU A 208 -14.91 4.66 1.26
CA LEU A 208 -14.85 5.16 -0.11
C LEU A 208 -15.97 4.60 -0.98
N ALA A 209 -16.31 3.32 -0.82
CA ALA A 209 -17.45 2.71 -1.51
C ALA A 209 -18.77 3.38 -1.11
N TYR A 210 -18.98 3.66 0.18
CA TYR A 210 -20.17 4.38 0.65
C TYR A 210 -20.25 5.79 0.07
N LEU A 211 -19.16 6.55 0.10
CA LEU A 211 -19.12 7.92 -0.43
C LEU A 211 -19.38 7.94 -1.94
N ALA A 212 -18.76 7.01 -2.68
CA ALA A 212 -18.92 6.89 -4.13
C ALA A 212 -20.34 6.45 -4.52
N LEU A 213 -20.86 5.40 -3.89
CA LEU A 213 -22.11 4.74 -4.32
C LEU A 213 -23.37 5.34 -3.70
N ARG A 214 -23.28 5.99 -2.54
CA ARG A 214 -24.45 6.47 -1.78
C ARG A 214 -24.47 7.98 -1.54
N LYS A 215 -23.33 8.66 -1.57
CA LYS A 215 -23.25 10.11 -1.30
C LYS A 215 -22.98 10.96 -2.52
N GLY A 216 -22.81 10.36 -3.70
CA GLY A 216 -22.59 11.10 -4.95
C GLY A 216 -21.24 11.82 -5.01
N TRP A 217 -20.25 11.39 -4.20
CA TRP A 217 -18.94 12.04 -4.15
C TRP A 217 -18.15 11.92 -5.45
N LEU A 218 -18.47 10.95 -6.31
CA LEU A 218 -17.91 10.86 -7.66
C LEU A 218 -18.27 12.06 -8.56
N THR A 219 -19.27 12.86 -8.18
CA THR A 219 -19.54 14.14 -8.86
C THR A 219 -18.56 15.25 -8.46
N HIS A 220 -17.82 15.09 -7.36
CA HIS A 220 -16.83 16.04 -6.84
C HIS A 220 -15.41 15.53 -7.15
N VAL A 221 -14.80 16.04 -8.22
CA VAL A 221 -13.53 15.48 -8.73
C VAL A 221 -12.40 15.65 -7.74
N GLY A 222 -11.69 14.56 -7.46
CA GLY A 222 -10.58 14.52 -6.51
C GLY A 222 -11.03 14.42 -5.05
N ALA A 223 -12.33 14.49 -4.74
CA ALA A 223 -12.80 14.34 -3.35
C ALA A 223 -12.51 12.94 -2.80
N ILE A 224 -12.66 11.92 -3.63
CA ILE A 224 -12.44 10.53 -3.24
C ILE A 224 -10.94 10.25 -3.11
N SER A 225 -10.11 10.73 -4.04
CA SER A 225 -8.65 10.69 -3.87
C SER A 225 -8.20 11.44 -2.62
N GLY A 226 -8.77 12.61 -2.34
CA GLY A 226 -8.47 13.39 -1.14
C GLY A 226 -8.86 12.65 0.14
N MET A 227 -10.03 12.00 0.17
CA MET A 227 -10.47 11.16 1.28
C MET A 227 -9.55 9.95 1.46
N PHE A 228 -9.17 9.27 0.38
CA PHE A 228 -8.22 8.17 0.41
C PHE A 228 -6.91 8.60 1.05
N LEU A 229 -6.29 9.68 0.58
CA LEU A 229 -5.03 10.16 1.11
C LEU A 229 -5.12 10.57 2.58
N THR A 230 -6.17 11.32 2.93
CA THR A 230 -6.39 11.80 4.30
C THR A 230 -6.56 10.63 5.26
N PHE A 231 -7.45 9.69 4.94
CA PHE A 231 -7.76 8.57 5.81
C PHE A 231 -6.62 7.56 5.87
N TYR A 232 -6.05 7.16 4.72
CA TYR A 232 -4.92 6.24 4.66
C TYR A 232 -3.75 6.77 5.50
N ALA A 233 -3.37 8.03 5.31
CA ALA A 233 -2.24 8.61 6.03
C ALA A 233 -2.54 8.78 7.54
N SER A 234 -3.79 9.08 7.91
CA SER A 234 -4.22 9.13 9.32
C SER A 234 -4.18 7.74 9.98
N ALA A 235 -4.70 6.72 9.31
CA ALA A 235 -4.62 5.34 9.77
C ALA A 235 -3.16 4.90 9.93
N ARG A 236 -2.31 5.18 8.94
CA ARG A 236 -0.87 4.90 8.98
C ARG A 236 -0.20 5.60 10.16
N PHE A 237 -0.52 6.88 10.39
CA PHE A 237 0.01 7.65 11.52
C PHE A 237 -0.36 7.03 12.87
N ILE A 238 -1.59 6.56 13.02
CA ILE A 238 -2.08 5.90 14.24
C ILE A 238 -1.41 4.54 14.46
N VAL A 239 -1.35 3.70 13.43
CA VAL A 239 -0.74 2.35 13.57
C VAL A 239 0.76 2.43 13.84
N GLU A 240 1.42 3.49 13.42
CA GLU A 240 2.84 3.71 13.68
C GLU A 240 3.20 3.87 15.17
N PHE A 241 2.23 4.15 16.05
CA PHE A 241 2.43 4.10 17.50
C PHE A 241 2.65 2.68 18.03
N VAL A 242 2.19 1.66 17.30
CA VAL A 242 2.35 0.26 17.68
C VAL A 242 3.22 -0.54 16.71
N ARG A 243 3.63 0.04 15.58
CA ARG A 243 4.48 -0.61 14.57
C ARG A 243 5.95 -0.60 14.99
N GLN A 244 6.68 -1.68 14.68
CA GLN A 244 8.12 -1.71 14.84
C GLN A 244 8.76 -0.73 13.82
N PRO A 245 9.61 0.21 14.25
CA PRO A 245 10.30 1.11 13.34
C PRO A 245 11.28 0.38 12.42
N ASP A 246 11.58 1.01 11.28
CA ASP A 246 12.57 0.47 10.34
C ASP A 246 13.96 0.45 10.99
N MET A 247 14.70 -0.65 10.80
CA MET A 247 15.98 -0.90 11.50
C MET A 247 17.01 0.21 11.31
N GLN A 248 17.01 0.88 10.16
CA GLN A 248 17.93 1.99 9.86
C GLN A 248 17.83 3.19 10.81
N PHE A 249 16.68 3.36 11.49
CA PHE A 249 16.50 4.45 12.45
C PHE A 249 16.79 4.02 13.90
N ILE A 250 16.91 2.72 14.17
CA ILE A 250 17.10 2.19 15.52
C ILE A 250 18.59 2.19 15.86
N THR A 251 18.95 2.92 16.92
CA THR A 251 20.31 2.93 17.48
C THR A 251 20.24 2.87 19.01
N ALA A 252 21.38 2.64 19.69
CA ALA A 252 21.44 2.66 21.16
C ALA A 252 20.89 3.97 21.78
N HIS A 253 21.00 5.09 21.05
CA HIS A 253 20.54 6.41 21.48
C HIS A 253 19.18 6.80 20.85
N ASN A 254 18.59 5.91 20.03
CA ASN A 254 17.27 6.07 19.40
C ASN A 254 16.52 4.73 19.37
N PRO A 255 16.18 4.16 20.54
CA PRO A 255 15.50 2.85 20.60
C PRO A 255 14.09 2.90 20.02
N LEU A 256 13.49 4.09 19.94
CA LEU A 256 12.15 4.33 19.38
C LEU A 256 12.14 4.44 17.85
N GLY A 257 13.30 4.48 17.19
CA GLY A 257 13.43 4.57 15.74
C GLY A 257 12.80 5.83 15.15
N LEU A 258 12.93 6.96 15.84
CA LEU A 258 12.39 8.25 15.42
C LEU A 258 13.23 8.80 14.26
N ALA A 259 12.57 9.26 13.18
CA ALA A 259 13.24 9.91 12.05
C ALA A 259 13.59 11.36 12.37
N PHE A 260 12.72 12.04 13.12
CA PHE A 260 12.94 13.38 13.65
C PHE A 260 12.71 13.35 15.15
N GLN A 261 13.70 13.74 15.95
CA GLN A 261 13.58 13.77 17.40
C GLN A 261 14.20 15.03 18.01
N MET A 262 13.57 15.52 19.08
CA MET A 262 14.07 16.57 19.96
C MET A 262 13.80 16.15 21.40
N GLN A 263 14.86 16.02 22.21
CA GLN A 263 14.77 15.64 23.63
C GLN A 263 13.99 14.33 23.89
N GLY A 264 14.16 13.31 23.02
CA GLY A 264 13.52 11.99 23.18
C GLY A 264 12.06 11.92 22.69
N TYR A 265 11.47 13.04 22.27
CA TYR A 265 10.18 13.09 21.59
C TYR A 265 10.35 13.32 20.11
N GLY A 266 9.50 12.72 19.29
CA GLY A 266 9.66 12.83 17.84
C GLY A 266 8.65 12.03 17.05
N LEU A 267 8.87 12.00 15.74
CA LEU A 267 8.06 11.27 14.77
C LEU A 267 8.90 10.19 14.11
N THR A 268 8.29 9.04 13.86
CA THR A 268 8.90 8.05 12.97
C THR A 268 8.84 8.54 11.52
N MET A 269 9.52 7.82 10.62
CA MET A 269 9.43 8.13 9.20
C MET A 269 8.01 7.97 8.65
N GLY A 270 7.27 6.95 9.09
CA GLY A 270 5.88 6.73 8.71
C GLY A 270 4.98 7.90 9.10
N GLN A 271 5.09 8.39 10.34
CA GLN A 271 4.34 9.56 10.81
C GLN A 271 4.71 10.82 10.04
N THR A 272 6.00 11.03 9.77
CA THR A 272 6.48 12.21 9.05
C THR A 272 5.95 12.25 7.63
N LEU A 273 5.93 11.11 6.92
CA LEU A 273 5.38 11.02 5.57
C LEU A 273 3.85 11.13 5.54
N SER A 274 3.16 10.70 6.60
CA SER A 274 1.70 10.82 6.70
C SER A 274 1.23 12.27 6.78
N LEU A 275 1.91 13.16 7.50
CA LEU A 275 1.47 14.56 7.67
C LEU A 275 1.27 15.34 6.35
N PRO A 276 2.24 15.40 5.41
CA PRO A 276 2.03 16.08 4.13
C PRO A 276 0.96 15.39 3.28
N MET A 277 0.81 14.06 3.38
CA MET A 277 -0.27 13.34 2.69
C MET A 277 -1.65 13.71 3.23
N ILE A 278 -1.80 13.85 4.55
CA ILE A 278 -3.04 14.34 5.18
C ILE A 278 -3.35 15.74 4.69
N ALA A 279 -2.38 16.66 4.75
CA ALA A 279 -2.57 18.03 4.31
C ALA A 279 -2.99 18.09 2.83
N PHE A 280 -2.30 17.38 1.95
CA PHE A 280 -2.63 17.33 0.53
C PHE A 280 -4.00 16.69 0.26
N GLY A 281 -4.36 15.63 1.00
CA GLY A 281 -5.68 15.01 0.93
C GLY A 281 -6.80 15.98 1.32
N LEU A 282 -6.64 16.72 2.43
CA LEU A 282 -7.58 17.75 2.86
C LEU A 282 -7.71 18.87 1.83
N LEU A 283 -6.60 19.32 1.24
CA LEU A 283 -6.61 20.32 0.17
C LEU A 283 -7.40 19.84 -1.06
N LEU A 284 -7.25 18.57 -1.45
CA LEU A 284 -8.04 17.98 -2.54
C LEU A 284 -9.54 17.96 -2.22
N ILE A 285 -9.92 17.57 -1.00
CA ILE A 285 -11.33 17.56 -0.55
C ILE A 285 -11.91 18.98 -0.61
N LEU A 286 -11.21 19.96 -0.03
CA LEU A 286 -11.65 21.36 0.02
C LEU A 286 -11.73 21.99 -1.38
N SER A 287 -10.88 21.54 -2.31
CA SER A 287 -10.86 22.01 -3.70
C SER A 287 -11.87 21.29 -4.60
N ALA A 288 -12.47 20.19 -4.14
CA ALA A 288 -13.34 19.35 -4.96
C ALA A 288 -14.70 20.01 -5.21
N LYS A 289 -14.85 20.59 -6.40
CA LYS A 289 -16.08 21.24 -6.84
C LYS A 289 -16.93 20.30 -7.69
N LYS A 290 -18.25 20.39 -7.51
CA LYS A 290 -19.21 19.80 -8.43
C LYS A 290 -19.09 20.55 -9.77
N PRO A 291 -18.92 19.87 -10.92
CA PRO A 291 -18.92 20.54 -12.21
C PRO A 291 -20.26 21.28 -12.39
N ARG A 292 -20.20 22.52 -12.89
CA ARG A 292 -21.39 23.19 -13.39
C ARG A 292 -21.83 22.42 -14.64
N VAL A 293 -23.04 21.87 -14.59
CA VAL A 293 -23.70 21.36 -15.79
C VAL A 293 -23.96 22.60 -16.65
N SER A 294 -23.29 22.72 -17.80
CA SER A 294 -23.70 23.68 -18.81
C SER A 294 -25.03 23.19 -19.35
N THR A 295 -26.12 23.80 -18.89
CA THR A 295 -27.45 23.70 -19.51
C THR A 295 -27.42 24.30 -20.90
#